data_AF-A0AAV9W0T5-F1
#
_entry.id   AF-A0AAV9W0T5-F1
#
_cell.length_a   1.000
_cell.length_b   1.000
_cell.length_c   1.000
_cell.angle_alpha   90.00
_cell.angle_beta   90.00
_cell.angle_gamma   90.00
#
_symmetry.space_group_name_H-M   'P 1'
#
loop_
_entity.id
_entity.type
_entity.pdbx_description
1 polymer ?
#
loop_
_entity_poly.entity_id
_entity_poly.type
_entity_poly.pdbx_seq_one_letter_code
_entity_poly.pdbx_strand_id
1 'polypeptide(L)'
;MVDYITKGILRITEGEHAGMWKTSYQFGDWLDPAAPPNSPQQGTDPIFVADTWLCRITNTIAKIAAVLQKNDAEDWSLKASTQLSKWQNRYLLPIGPPESNTEPPALILQDTQTAYSLALNFHLLPEEYIEPAIARLHHLVRERDYHPTTGIAGSPEILHAVTYPRTISSSTLEAKLKSVALAYKLLLGRRDSPSWLYPITMGATSIWERWDSIFPNGTTNADWMTSLNHYALGSVGRWIFENIGGITINHNYNINPNHTEGWKVIFDPIPNLEHGITSSEMKFDSPKGRVECK
;
A
#
# COMPACT_ATOMS: atom_id res chain seq x y z
N MET A 1 7.56 3.95 -26.54
CA MET A 1 6.26 4.45 -26.07
C MET A 1 6.34 5.52 -24.99
N VAL A 2 7.46 5.82 -24.31
CA VAL A 2 7.49 7.04 -23.50
C VAL A 2 8.85 7.58 -23.10
N ASP A 3 9.09 8.82 -23.54
CA ASP A 3 10.14 9.70 -23.04
C ASP A 3 9.99 9.94 -21.52
N TYR A 4 8.80 9.90 -20.90
CA TYR A 4 8.62 10.38 -19.52
C TYR A 4 9.35 9.58 -18.44
N ILE A 5 9.65 8.28 -18.62
CA ILE A 5 10.35 7.50 -17.59
C ILE A 5 11.83 7.90 -17.49
N THR A 6 12.38 8.37 -18.60
CA THR A 6 13.82 8.66 -18.77
C THR A 6 14.09 10.16 -18.92
N LYS A 7 13.14 10.94 -19.45
CA LYS A 7 13.31 12.36 -19.76
C LYS A 7 13.09 13.21 -18.53
N GLY A 8 14.14 13.93 -18.15
CA GLY A 8 14.12 14.84 -17.00
C GLY A 8 14.27 14.14 -15.64
N ILE A 9 14.37 12.81 -15.62
CA ILE A 9 14.59 12.06 -14.37
C ILE A 9 16.06 11.67 -14.26
N LEU A 10 16.75 12.21 -13.25
CA LEU A 10 18.13 11.85 -12.96
C LEU A 10 18.19 10.42 -12.39
N ARG A 11 18.87 9.54 -13.12
CA ARG A 11 19.15 8.16 -12.71
C ARG A 11 20.62 7.99 -12.36
N ILE A 12 20.92 6.98 -11.55
CA ILE A 12 22.29 6.51 -11.37
C ILE A 12 22.78 5.96 -12.72
N THR A 13 23.97 6.37 -13.18
CA THR A 13 24.47 6.03 -14.53
C THR A 13 25.41 4.84 -14.54
N GLU A 14 26.05 4.52 -13.42
CA GLU A 14 27.09 3.50 -13.31
C GLU A 14 26.97 2.70 -12.01
N GLY A 15 27.60 1.52 -11.96
CA GLY A 15 27.61 0.64 -10.80
C GLY A 15 26.37 -0.24 -10.66
N GLU A 16 26.28 -0.95 -9.55
CA GLU A 16 25.26 -1.98 -9.29
C GLU A 16 23.83 -1.42 -9.30
N HIS A 17 23.65 -0.15 -8.93
CA HIS A 17 22.35 0.53 -8.87
C HIS A 17 22.06 1.40 -10.11
N ALA A 18 22.81 1.26 -11.20
CA ALA A 18 22.56 2.00 -12.44
C ALA A 18 21.09 1.84 -12.90
N GLY A 19 20.43 2.93 -13.27
CA GLY A 19 19.01 2.95 -13.66
C GLY A 19 18.03 3.16 -12.50
N MET A 20 18.46 3.10 -11.24
CA MET A 20 17.67 3.52 -10.07
C MET A 20 17.66 5.05 -9.93
N TRP A 21 16.80 5.59 -9.07
CA TRP A 21 16.76 7.03 -8.79
C TRP A 21 18.11 7.54 -8.27
N LYS A 22 18.58 8.63 -8.85
CA LYS A 22 19.66 9.43 -8.26
C LYS A 22 19.08 10.23 -7.10
N THR A 23 19.86 10.38 -6.02
CA THR A 23 19.49 11.20 -4.87
C THR A 23 19.06 12.60 -5.34
N SER A 24 17.81 12.93 -5.05
CA SER A 24 17.12 14.14 -5.44
C SER A 24 15.97 14.38 -4.45
N TYR A 25 15.38 15.58 -4.46
CA TYR A 25 14.20 15.85 -3.65
C TYR A 25 13.04 14.95 -4.08
N GLN A 26 12.38 14.34 -3.09
CA GLN A 26 11.19 13.51 -3.26
C GLN A 26 10.24 13.80 -2.09
N PHE A 27 8.93 13.79 -2.35
CA PHE A 27 7.92 13.89 -1.28
C PHE A 27 7.89 12.65 -0.38
N GLY A 28 8.34 11.49 -0.89
CA GLY A 28 8.39 10.25 -0.12
C GLY A 28 7.01 9.79 0.34
N ASP A 29 6.96 9.20 1.53
CA ASP A 29 5.70 8.86 2.19
C ASP A 29 5.16 10.08 2.96
N TRP A 30 4.74 11.09 2.20
CA TRP A 30 4.38 12.41 2.71
C TRP A 30 3.31 12.34 3.82
N LEU A 31 3.53 13.06 4.91
CA LEU A 31 2.64 13.14 6.07
C LEU A 31 2.46 11.82 6.83
N ASP A 32 3.48 10.95 6.80
CA ASP A 32 3.62 9.89 7.79
C ASP A 32 3.61 10.51 9.21
N PRO A 33 2.73 10.07 10.12
CA PRO A 33 2.63 10.64 11.47
C PRO A 33 3.86 10.33 12.34
N ALA A 34 4.72 9.38 11.94
CA ALA A 34 6.02 9.17 12.56
C ALA A 34 7.10 10.16 12.05
N ALA A 35 6.82 10.92 10.98
CA ALA A 35 7.75 11.90 10.45
C ALA A 35 7.85 13.14 11.36
N PRO A 36 9.02 13.81 11.44
CA PRO A 36 9.14 15.07 12.16
C PRO A 36 8.20 16.15 11.57
N PRO A 37 7.56 17.01 12.39
CA PRO A 37 6.58 17.99 11.90
C PRO A 37 7.08 18.94 10.79
N ASN A 38 8.37 19.31 10.85
CA ASN A 38 9.04 20.18 9.86
C ASN A 38 9.66 19.42 8.69
N SER A 39 9.58 18.09 8.69
CA SER A 39 10.12 17.19 7.66
C SER A 39 9.11 16.10 7.31
N PRO A 40 7.92 16.47 6.79
CA PRO A 40 6.81 15.53 6.53
C PRO A 40 7.12 14.41 5.52
N GLN A 41 8.24 14.49 4.80
CA GLN A 41 8.77 13.45 3.92
C GLN A 41 9.61 12.38 4.63
N GLN A 42 10.01 12.58 5.90
CA GLN A 42 11.01 11.73 6.59
C GLN A 42 10.41 10.65 7.50
N GLY A 43 9.34 9.98 7.06
CA GLY A 43 8.83 8.77 7.71
C GLY A 43 9.53 7.51 7.18
N THR A 44 9.33 7.24 5.90
CA THR A 44 10.06 6.24 5.11
C THR A 44 10.99 6.95 4.13
N ASP A 45 12.23 6.46 3.92
CA ASP A 45 13.21 7.09 3.04
C ASP A 45 12.60 7.46 1.67
N PRO A 46 12.64 8.74 1.26
CA PRO A 46 12.00 9.17 0.03
C PRO A 46 12.56 8.53 -1.24
N ILE A 47 13.85 8.15 -1.25
CA ILE A 47 14.46 7.47 -2.40
C ILE A 47 14.01 6.01 -2.46
N PHE A 48 13.88 5.33 -1.32
CA PHE A 48 13.25 4.01 -1.25
C PHE A 48 11.83 4.05 -1.83
N VAL A 49 10.99 5.01 -1.42
CA VAL A 49 9.63 5.14 -1.97
C VAL A 49 9.69 5.37 -3.50
N ALA A 50 10.57 6.26 -3.97
CA ALA A 50 10.72 6.54 -5.39
C ALA A 50 11.18 5.32 -6.22
N ASP A 51 12.16 4.55 -5.73
CA ASP A 51 12.65 3.31 -6.37
C ASP A 51 11.59 2.19 -6.34
N THR A 52 10.79 2.12 -5.27
CA THR A 52 9.68 1.18 -5.12
C THR A 52 8.58 1.46 -6.16
N TRP A 53 8.20 2.74 -6.33
CA TRP A 53 7.25 3.16 -7.36
C TRP A 53 7.81 3.03 -8.78
N LEU A 54 9.12 3.20 -8.98
CA LEU A 54 9.76 2.93 -10.26
C LEU A 54 9.55 1.47 -10.69
N CYS A 55 9.69 0.51 -9.78
CA CYS A 55 9.43 -0.90 -10.05
C CYS A 55 7.96 -1.11 -10.44
N ARG A 56 7.02 -0.54 -9.68
CA ARG A 56 5.58 -0.63 -9.97
C ARG A 56 5.20 -0.06 -11.33
N ILE A 57 5.69 1.13 -11.66
CA ILE A 57 5.40 1.82 -12.92
C ILE A 57 6.02 1.06 -14.10
N THR A 58 7.28 0.61 -13.99
CA THR A 58 7.96 -0.14 -15.05
C THR A 58 7.23 -1.46 -15.34
N ASN A 59 6.83 -2.20 -14.30
CA ASN A 59 6.02 -3.40 -14.44
C ASN A 59 4.64 -3.12 -15.06
N THR A 60 4.00 -2.01 -14.68
CA THR A 60 2.71 -1.61 -15.26
C THR A 60 2.84 -1.33 -16.76
N ILE A 61 3.93 -0.69 -17.17
CA ILE A 61 4.20 -0.40 -18.59
C ILE A 61 4.51 -1.67 -19.37
N ALA A 62 5.25 -2.61 -18.79
CA ALA A 62 5.44 -3.93 -19.39
C ALA A 62 4.09 -4.64 -19.64
N LYS A 63 3.17 -4.61 -18.66
CA LYS A 63 1.81 -5.16 -18.81
C LYS A 63 1.02 -4.44 -19.90
N ILE A 64 1.07 -3.10 -19.94
CA ILE A 64 0.39 -2.30 -20.98
C ILE A 64 0.97 -2.62 -22.37
N ALA A 65 2.29 -2.69 -22.51
CA ALA A 65 2.95 -3.00 -23.78
C ALA A 65 2.56 -4.39 -24.30
N ALA A 66 2.47 -5.39 -23.40
CA ALA A 66 2.00 -6.73 -23.72
C ALA A 66 0.54 -6.73 -24.18
N VAL A 67 -0.37 -6.10 -23.43
CA VAL A 67 -1.81 -6.02 -23.78
C VAL A 67 -2.01 -5.33 -25.13
N LEU A 68 -1.24 -4.28 -25.41
CA LEU A 68 -1.29 -3.53 -26.67
C LEU A 68 -0.46 -4.16 -27.81
N GLN A 69 0.15 -5.33 -27.58
CA GLN A 69 0.99 -6.07 -28.53
C GLN A 69 2.06 -5.18 -29.19
N LYS A 70 2.79 -4.42 -28.38
CA LYS A 70 3.84 -3.52 -28.88
C LYS A 70 5.14 -4.25 -29.14
N ASN A 71 5.86 -3.82 -30.16
CA ASN A 71 7.16 -4.38 -30.53
C ASN A 71 8.22 -4.26 -29.42
N ASP A 72 8.05 -3.34 -28.47
CA ASP A 72 8.93 -3.14 -27.31
C ASP A 72 8.46 -3.86 -26.03
N ALA A 73 7.46 -4.74 -26.11
CA ALA A 73 6.91 -5.42 -24.93
C ALA A 73 7.94 -6.31 -24.19
N GLU A 74 8.75 -7.06 -24.92
CA GLU A 74 9.82 -7.89 -24.34
C GLU A 74 10.89 -7.04 -23.66
N ASP A 75 11.29 -5.93 -24.28
CA ASP A 75 12.23 -4.96 -23.68
C ASP A 75 11.70 -4.38 -22.38
N TRP A 76 10.41 -4.06 -22.31
CA TRP A 76 9.79 -3.57 -21.07
C TRP A 76 9.72 -4.64 -19.99
N SER A 77 9.44 -5.88 -20.37
CA SER A 77 9.45 -7.02 -19.44
C SER A 77 10.86 -7.21 -18.84
N LEU A 78 11.90 -7.17 -19.68
CA LEU A 78 13.29 -7.26 -19.24
C LEU A 78 13.70 -6.08 -18.33
N LYS A 79 13.25 -4.86 -18.65
CA LYS A 79 13.48 -3.68 -17.79
C LYS A 79 12.80 -3.84 -16.43
N ALA A 80 11.56 -4.35 -16.40
CA ALA A 80 10.83 -4.57 -15.16
C ALA A 80 11.52 -5.60 -14.26
N SER A 81 11.96 -6.74 -14.80
CA SER A 81 12.70 -7.75 -14.03
C SER A 81 14.05 -7.23 -13.56
N THR A 82 14.78 -6.49 -14.42
CA THR A 82 16.06 -5.88 -14.05
C THR A 82 15.92 -4.88 -12.90
N GLN A 83 14.90 -4.02 -12.93
CA GLN A 83 14.66 -3.05 -11.85
C GLN A 83 14.24 -3.73 -10.56
N LEU A 84 13.42 -4.79 -10.65
CA LEU A 84 13.05 -5.59 -9.49
C LEU A 84 14.28 -6.21 -8.82
N SER A 85 15.16 -6.86 -9.58
CA SER A 85 16.39 -7.44 -9.02
C SER A 85 17.30 -6.39 -8.38
N LYS A 86 17.42 -5.20 -8.97
CA LYS A 86 18.19 -4.09 -8.38
C LYS A 86 17.56 -3.57 -7.09
N TRP A 87 16.23 -3.46 -7.05
CA TRP A 87 15.50 -3.07 -5.84
C TRP A 87 15.71 -4.12 -4.74
N GLN A 88 15.59 -5.41 -5.06
CA GLN A 88 15.79 -6.50 -4.11
C GLN A 88 17.21 -6.49 -3.54
N ASN A 89 18.24 -6.42 -4.38
CA ASN A 89 19.64 -6.34 -3.94
C ASN A 89 19.92 -5.11 -3.08
N ARG A 90 19.26 -3.97 -3.39
CA ARG A 90 19.50 -2.71 -2.69
C ARG A 90 18.82 -2.66 -1.32
N TYR A 91 17.63 -3.24 -1.18
CA TYR A 91 16.76 -2.97 -0.05
C TYR A 91 16.40 -4.17 0.82
N LEU A 92 16.55 -5.40 0.32
CA LEU A 92 16.30 -6.59 1.13
C LEU A 92 17.47 -6.87 2.06
N LEU A 93 17.12 -7.18 3.31
CA LEU A 93 18.03 -7.76 4.28
C LEU A 93 17.96 -9.29 4.19
N PRO A 94 19.04 -10.01 4.54
CA PRO A 94 18.97 -11.46 4.70
C PRO A 94 17.89 -11.84 5.73
N ILE A 95 17.18 -12.95 5.51
CA ILE A 95 16.26 -13.50 6.51
C ILE A 95 17.09 -13.95 7.71
N GLY A 96 17.08 -13.14 8.78
CA GLY A 96 17.77 -13.41 10.03
C GLY A 96 16.90 -14.14 11.05
N PRO A 97 17.46 -14.50 12.22
CA PRO A 97 16.66 -14.91 13.36
C PRO A 97 15.77 -13.74 13.85
N PRO A 98 14.66 -14.02 14.56
CA PRO A 98 13.88 -12.99 15.25
C PRO A 98 14.76 -12.10 16.14
N GLU A 99 14.46 -10.80 16.22
CA GLU A 99 15.19 -9.86 17.09
C GLU A 99 14.94 -10.16 18.58
N SER A 100 13.75 -10.68 18.89
CA SER A 100 13.38 -11.24 20.19
C SER A 100 12.34 -12.36 20.00
N ASN A 101 11.97 -13.06 21.07
CA ASN A 101 10.97 -14.14 21.02
C ASN A 101 9.61 -13.73 20.42
N THR A 102 9.31 -12.43 20.38
CA THR A 102 8.03 -11.87 19.92
C THR A 102 8.15 -10.92 18.73
N GLU A 103 9.36 -10.67 18.25
CA GLU A 103 9.66 -9.68 17.22
C GLU A 103 10.28 -10.34 15.98
N PRO A 104 9.51 -10.46 14.87
CA PRO A 104 10.05 -10.94 13.60
C PRO A 104 11.20 -10.06 13.10
N PRO A 105 12.17 -10.59 12.35
CA PRO A 105 13.32 -9.81 11.87
C PRO A 105 12.88 -8.69 10.91
N ALA A 106 13.62 -7.59 10.91
CA ALA A 106 13.57 -6.64 9.80
C ALA A 106 14.08 -7.29 8.50
N LEU A 107 13.35 -7.10 7.40
CA LEU A 107 13.64 -7.71 6.08
C LEU A 107 13.84 -6.68 4.98
N ILE A 108 13.42 -5.44 5.23
CA ILE A 108 13.60 -4.30 4.33
C ILE A 108 14.39 -3.24 5.09
N LEU A 109 15.40 -2.64 4.46
CA LEU A 109 16.21 -1.57 5.06
C LEU A 109 15.38 -0.42 5.66
N GLN A 110 14.22 -0.15 5.06
CA GLN A 110 13.21 0.73 5.60
C GLN A 110 12.19 -0.10 6.36
N ASP A 111 12.35 -0.22 7.67
CA ASP A 111 11.52 -1.10 8.49
C ASP A 111 10.24 -0.39 8.96
N THR A 112 9.39 -0.01 8.01
CA THR A 112 8.19 0.81 8.24
C THR A 112 6.92 0.14 7.71
N GLN A 113 5.75 0.51 8.25
CA GLN A 113 4.46 0.04 7.74
C GLN A 113 4.33 0.29 6.22
N THR A 114 4.74 1.46 5.74
CA THR A 114 4.73 1.81 4.31
C THR A 114 5.64 0.90 3.50
N ALA A 115 6.87 0.67 3.93
CA ALA A 115 7.83 -0.12 3.15
C ALA A 115 7.35 -1.55 2.91
N TYR A 116 6.87 -2.23 3.96
CA TYR A 116 6.29 -3.56 3.82
C TYR A 116 5.00 -3.54 2.99
N SER A 117 4.14 -2.53 3.18
CA SER A 117 2.89 -2.43 2.44
C SER A 117 3.10 -2.30 0.94
N LEU A 118 4.02 -1.42 0.54
CA LEU A 118 4.40 -1.25 -0.87
C LEU A 118 5.06 -2.52 -1.41
N ALA A 119 6.01 -3.11 -0.70
CA ALA A 119 6.74 -4.29 -1.18
C ALA A 119 5.83 -5.51 -1.39
N LEU A 120 4.89 -5.76 -0.47
CA LEU A 120 3.89 -6.82 -0.58
C LEU A 120 2.93 -6.57 -1.75
N ASN A 121 2.24 -5.43 -1.76
CA ASN A 121 1.19 -5.17 -2.75
C ASN A 121 1.74 -4.90 -4.17
N PHE A 122 3.00 -4.49 -4.29
CA PHE A 122 3.66 -4.33 -5.59
C PHE A 122 4.34 -5.62 -6.06
N HIS A 123 4.29 -6.69 -5.26
CA HIS A 123 4.88 -8.00 -5.53
C HIS A 123 6.39 -7.92 -5.80
N LEU A 124 7.11 -7.22 -4.91
CA LEU A 124 8.56 -7.02 -5.04
C LEU A 124 9.39 -8.04 -4.25
N LEU A 125 8.74 -8.82 -3.39
CA LEU A 125 9.41 -9.79 -2.53
C LEU A 125 9.56 -11.15 -3.24
N PRO A 126 10.72 -11.83 -3.11
CA PRO A 126 10.81 -13.26 -3.40
C PRO A 126 9.82 -14.07 -2.55
N GLU A 127 9.44 -15.26 -3.00
CA GLU A 127 8.39 -16.07 -2.37
C GLU A 127 8.71 -16.37 -0.89
N GLU A 128 9.96 -16.70 -0.59
CA GLU A 128 10.44 -17.01 0.76
C GLU A 128 10.43 -15.80 1.71
N TYR A 129 10.32 -14.58 1.19
CA TYR A 129 10.24 -13.34 1.97
C TYR A 129 8.80 -12.93 2.31
N ILE A 130 7.79 -13.47 1.63
CA ILE A 130 6.40 -13.00 1.75
C ILE A 130 5.85 -13.21 3.16
N GLU A 131 5.87 -14.44 3.66
CA GLU A 131 5.34 -14.76 5.00
C GLU A 131 6.13 -14.05 6.13
N PRO A 132 7.48 -14.03 6.12
CA PRO A 132 8.24 -13.22 7.06
C PRO A 132 7.91 -11.71 7.02
N ALA A 133 7.71 -11.14 5.83
CA ALA A 133 7.34 -9.73 5.67
C ALA A 133 5.94 -9.42 6.19
N ILE A 134 4.97 -10.32 5.98
CA ILE A 134 3.63 -10.23 6.58
C ILE A 134 3.76 -10.22 8.11
N ALA A 135 4.55 -11.14 8.67
CA ALA A 135 4.76 -11.22 10.12
C ALA A 135 5.36 -9.93 10.68
N ARG A 136 6.39 -9.37 10.02
CA ARG A 136 7.00 -8.09 10.42
C ARG A 136 6.01 -6.92 10.30
N LEU A 137 5.26 -6.82 9.20
CA LEU A 137 4.22 -5.79 9.06
C LEU A 137 3.16 -5.89 10.17
N HIS A 138 2.66 -7.09 10.44
CA HIS A 138 1.67 -7.29 11.52
C HIS A 138 2.25 -6.96 12.90
N HIS A 139 3.54 -7.21 13.12
CA HIS A 139 4.23 -6.78 14.33
C HIS A 139 4.26 -5.25 14.44
N LEU A 140 4.71 -4.53 13.40
CA LEU A 140 4.78 -3.06 13.37
C LEU A 140 3.41 -2.39 13.61
N VAL A 141 2.32 -2.99 13.10
CA VAL A 141 0.95 -2.50 13.38
C VAL A 141 0.61 -2.66 14.87
N ARG A 142 0.95 -3.80 15.49
CA ARG A 142 0.68 -4.03 16.92
C ARG A 142 1.55 -3.19 17.83
N GLU A 143 2.81 -3.02 17.47
CA GLU A 143 3.80 -2.23 18.21
C GLU A 143 3.38 -0.76 18.32
N ARG A 144 2.69 -0.24 17.29
CA ARG A 144 2.12 1.12 17.27
C ARG A 144 0.70 1.19 17.83
N ASP A 145 0.31 0.23 18.67
CA ASP A 145 -1.02 0.13 19.27
C ASP A 145 -2.15 0.31 18.23
N TYR A 146 -1.96 -0.32 17.07
CA TYR A 146 -2.92 -0.31 15.96
C TYR A 146 -3.17 1.06 15.34
N HIS A 147 -2.24 2.02 15.53
CA HIS A 147 -2.23 3.27 14.79
C HIS A 147 -1.54 3.12 13.42
N PRO A 148 -2.06 3.74 12.35
CA PRO A 148 -1.33 3.88 11.10
C PRO A 148 -0.08 4.74 11.29
N THR A 149 1.04 4.27 10.77
CA THR A 149 2.29 5.04 10.62
C THR A 149 2.67 5.11 9.15
N THR A 150 1.69 5.52 8.35
CA THR A 150 1.79 5.61 6.89
C THR A 150 1.34 6.99 6.44
N GLY A 151 2.10 7.60 5.55
CA GLY A 151 1.72 8.81 4.83
C GLY A 151 0.87 8.51 3.60
N ILE A 152 0.88 9.44 2.65
CA ILE A 152 0.08 9.38 1.42
C ILE A 152 0.49 8.20 0.53
N ALA A 153 1.75 7.76 0.56
CA ALA A 153 2.21 6.65 -0.28
C ALA A 153 1.80 5.29 0.32
N GLY A 154 1.83 5.15 1.65
CA GLY A 154 1.49 3.89 2.33
C GLY A 154 0.00 3.70 2.63
N SER A 155 -0.74 4.78 2.91
CA SER A 155 -2.15 4.71 3.34
C SER A 155 -3.10 4.00 2.35
N PRO A 156 -2.94 4.11 1.01
CA PRO A 156 -3.76 3.35 0.08
C PRO A 156 -3.53 1.83 0.14
N GLU A 157 -2.40 1.40 0.68
CA GLU A 157 -1.87 0.04 0.55
C GLU A 157 -1.91 -0.75 1.86
N ILE A 158 -1.81 -0.07 3.02
CA ILE A 158 -1.62 -0.71 4.34
C ILE A 158 -2.67 -1.77 4.67
N LEU A 159 -3.96 -1.49 4.49
CA LEU A 159 -5.00 -2.47 4.84
C LEU A 159 -5.00 -3.68 3.88
N HIS A 160 -4.74 -3.45 2.59
CA HIS A 160 -4.58 -4.54 1.62
C HIS A 160 -3.37 -5.42 1.99
N ALA A 161 -2.26 -4.80 2.38
CA ALA A 161 -1.04 -5.52 2.78
C ALA A 161 -1.21 -6.28 4.10
N VAL A 162 -1.90 -5.69 5.10
CA VAL A 162 -2.26 -6.42 6.32
C VAL A 162 -3.11 -7.64 5.98
N THR A 163 -4.08 -7.51 5.07
CA THR A 163 -4.91 -8.63 4.61
C THR A 163 -4.28 -9.53 3.54
N TYR A 164 -3.00 -9.33 3.19
CA TYR A 164 -2.32 -10.09 2.12
C TYR A 164 -2.45 -11.62 2.23
N PRO A 165 -2.47 -12.25 3.44
CA PRO A 165 -2.73 -13.69 3.56
C PRO A 165 -3.98 -14.21 2.85
N ARG A 166 -5.01 -13.36 2.63
CA ARG A 166 -6.21 -13.74 1.87
C ARG A 166 -5.92 -14.07 0.41
N THR A 167 -4.89 -13.44 -0.15
CA THR A 167 -4.48 -13.62 -1.55
C THR A 167 -3.63 -14.87 -1.77
N ILE A 168 -3.09 -15.44 -0.68
CA ILE A 168 -2.22 -16.62 -0.72
C ILE A 168 -3.09 -17.88 -0.61
N SER A 169 -2.96 -18.78 -1.59
CA SER A 169 -3.72 -20.04 -1.61
C SER A 169 -3.33 -20.98 -0.49
N SER A 170 -2.04 -21.00 -0.12
CA SER A 170 -1.48 -21.86 0.94
C SER A 170 -1.73 -21.34 2.37
N SER A 171 -2.11 -20.07 2.56
CA SER A 171 -2.39 -19.56 3.91
C SER A 171 -3.63 -20.22 4.51
N THR A 172 -3.52 -20.59 5.79
CA THR A 172 -4.61 -21.23 6.54
C THR A 172 -5.79 -20.28 6.71
N LEU A 173 -6.99 -20.84 6.92
CA LEU A 173 -8.18 -20.04 7.24
C LEU A 173 -7.95 -19.19 8.49
N GLU A 174 -7.28 -19.73 9.51
CA GLU A 174 -6.96 -19.01 10.74
C GLU A 174 -6.07 -17.79 10.48
N ALA A 175 -5.02 -17.93 9.66
CA ALA A 175 -4.16 -16.81 9.30
C ALA A 175 -4.91 -15.71 8.55
N LYS A 176 -5.82 -16.09 7.64
CA LYS A 176 -6.69 -15.18 6.90
C LYS A 176 -7.66 -14.44 7.82
N LEU A 177 -8.27 -15.12 8.79
CA LEU A 177 -9.18 -14.49 9.76
C LEU A 177 -8.43 -13.55 10.71
N LYS A 178 -7.25 -13.94 11.20
CA LYS A 178 -6.41 -13.07 12.05
C LYS A 178 -5.94 -11.82 11.32
N SER A 179 -5.59 -11.93 10.04
CA SER A 179 -5.16 -10.77 9.24
C SER A 179 -6.30 -9.79 8.99
N VAL A 180 -7.51 -10.30 8.73
CA VAL A 180 -8.74 -9.50 8.64
C VAL A 180 -9.03 -8.79 9.96
N ALA A 181 -9.00 -9.51 11.09
CA ALA A 181 -9.25 -8.92 12.40
C ALA A 181 -8.26 -7.78 12.69
N LEU A 182 -6.98 -7.97 12.34
CA LEU A 182 -5.96 -6.92 12.46
C LEU A 182 -6.26 -5.70 11.58
N ALA A 183 -6.70 -5.89 10.34
CA ALA A 183 -7.07 -4.80 9.44
C ALA A 183 -8.26 -3.98 9.98
N TYR A 184 -9.29 -4.66 10.52
CA TYR A 184 -10.40 -3.98 11.17
C TYR A 184 -9.98 -3.23 12.42
N LYS A 185 -9.07 -3.79 13.22
CA LYS A 185 -8.54 -3.13 14.41
C LYS A 185 -7.72 -1.89 14.05
N LEU A 186 -6.93 -1.94 12.99
CA LEU A 186 -6.21 -0.78 12.45
C LEU A 186 -7.17 0.30 11.91
N LEU A 187 -8.26 -0.11 11.25
CA LEU A 187 -9.24 0.81 10.66
C LEU A 187 -10.16 1.48 11.70
N LEU A 188 -10.66 0.71 12.67
CA LEU A 188 -11.77 1.10 13.55
C LEU A 188 -11.42 1.08 15.04
N GLY A 189 -10.25 0.55 15.42
CA GLY A 189 -9.89 0.32 16.83
C GLY A 189 -9.47 1.58 17.58
N ARG A 190 -9.00 2.61 16.88
CA ARG A 190 -8.52 3.86 17.48
C ARG A 190 -9.44 5.03 17.13
N ARG A 191 -9.56 5.97 18.07
CA ARG A 191 -10.36 7.21 17.95
C ARG A 191 -9.53 8.46 18.25
N ASP A 192 -8.33 8.28 18.73
CA ASP A 192 -7.29 9.28 18.93
C ASP A 192 -6.36 9.35 17.70
N SER A 193 -5.63 10.46 17.57
CA SER A 193 -4.71 10.68 16.45
C SER A 193 -3.42 9.86 16.62
N PRO A 194 -2.86 9.26 15.55
CA PRO A 194 -3.40 9.23 14.17
C PRO A 194 -4.41 8.08 13.99
N SER A 195 -5.59 8.35 13.44
CA SER A 195 -6.54 7.28 13.03
C SER A 195 -7.58 7.85 12.06
N TRP A 196 -8.24 6.98 11.28
CA TRP A 196 -9.33 7.42 10.39
C TRP A 196 -10.56 7.92 11.16
N LEU A 197 -10.80 7.42 12.38
CA LEU A 197 -11.94 7.87 13.19
C LEU A 197 -11.65 9.15 13.97
N TYR A 198 -10.38 9.52 14.19
CA TYR A 198 -10.04 10.73 14.95
C TYR A 198 -10.66 12.00 14.34
N PRO A 199 -10.50 12.32 13.04
CA PRO A 199 -11.16 13.46 12.43
C PRO A 199 -12.68 13.45 12.64
N ILE A 200 -13.32 12.27 12.56
CA ILE A 200 -14.77 12.11 12.77
C ILE A 200 -15.14 12.47 14.21
N THR A 201 -14.37 12.04 15.21
CA THR A 201 -14.62 12.42 16.61
C THR A 201 -14.44 13.92 16.86
N MET A 202 -13.66 14.60 16.03
CA MET A 202 -13.45 16.04 16.04
C MET A 202 -14.46 16.81 15.17
N GLY A 203 -15.47 16.14 14.61
CA GLY A 203 -16.54 16.76 13.81
C GLY A 203 -16.24 16.93 12.33
N ALA A 204 -15.21 16.26 11.79
CA ALA A 204 -14.90 16.31 10.36
C ALA A 204 -16.03 15.75 9.50
N THR A 205 -16.36 16.46 8.43
CA THR A 205 -17.28 16.01 7.36
C THR A 205 -16.55 15.69 6.04
N SER A 206 -15.22 15.80 6.04
CA SER A 206 -14.32 15.55 4.92
C SER A 206 -13.03 14.91 5.45
N ILE A 207 -12.23 14.36 4.54
CA ILE A 207 -10.91 13.83 4.90
C ILE A 207 -9.94 15.00 5.02
N TRP A 208 -9.08 14.97 6.04
CA TRP A 208 -8.06 15.98 6.27
C TRP A 208 -6.74 15.65 5.57
N GLU A 209 -5.91 16.66 5.34
CA GLU A 209 -4.57 16.51 4.77
C GLU A 209 -3.63 15.76 5.72
N ARG A 210 -3.62 16.16 7.00
CA ARG A 210 -2.84 15.50 8.06
C ARG A 210 -3.74 14.69 8.98
N TRP A 211 -3.19 13.60 9.51
CA TRP A 211 -3.82 12.81 10.57
C TRP A 211 -4.26 13.64 11.77
N ASP A 212 -3.47 14.66 12.12
CA ASP A 212 -3.64 15.57 13.25
C ASP A 212 -3.86 17.02 12.81
N SER A 213 -4.59 17.25 11.72
CA SER A 213 -4.84 18.61 11.18
C SER A 213 -5.46 19.56 12.22
N ILE A 214 -6.25 19.03 13.15
CA ILE A 214 -6.73 19.72 14.35
C ILE A 214 -6.25 18.92 15.56
N PHE A 215 -5.60 19.59 16.51
CA PHE A 215 -5.17 19.00 17.78
C PHE A 215 -6.35 18.86 18.78
N PRO A 216 -6.21 18.06 19.85
CA PRO A 216 -7.29 17.87 20.83
C PRO A 216 -7.79 19.15 21.53
N ASN A 217 -6.95 20.19 21.59
CA ASN A 217 -7.30 21.51 22.13
C ASN A 217 -8.07 22.41 21.13
N GLY A 218 -8.34 21.91 19.92
CA GLY A 218 -9.05 22.64 18.85
C GLY A 218 -8.17 23.54 17.98
N THR A 219 -6.87 23.67 18.25
CA THR A 219 -5.96 24.46 17.40
C THR A 219 -5.53 23.66 16.18
N THR A 220 -5.31 24.34 15.07
CA THR A 220 -4.82 23.73 13.83
C THR A 220 -3.35 23.31 13.96
N ASN A 221 -2.96 22.31 13.18
CA ASN A 221 -1.55 22.05 12.87
C ASN A 221 -0.97 23.24 12.06
N ALA A 222 0.30 23.16 11.67
CA ALA A 222 1.05 24.27 11.07
C ALA A 222 0.27 25.05 9.99
N ASP A 223 0.22 26.38 10.14
CA ASP A 223 -0.63 27.28 9.34
C ASP A 223 -0.34 27.24 7.82
N TRP A 224 0.85 26.78 7.41
CA TRP A 224 1.28 26.80 6.02
C TRP A 224 0.88 25.56 5.20
N MET A 225 0.48 24.46 5.85
CA MET A 225 0.08 23.21 5.17
C MET A 225 -0.83 22.37 6.07
N THR A 226 -2.09 22.81 6.17
CA THR A 226 -3.16 22.12 6.89
C THR A 226 -4.50 22.36 6.18
N SER A 227 -4.85 21.51 5.23
CA SER A 227 -6.18 21.46 4.61
C SER A 227 -7.11 20.49 5.34
N LEU A 228 -8.35 20.91 5.59
CA LEU A 228 -9.41 20.05 6.15
C LEU A 228 -10.23 19.33 5.07
N ASN A 229 -9.81 19.39 3.81
CA ASN A 229 -10.51 18.76 2.70
C ASN A 229 -9.52 18.23 1.64
N HIS A 230 -8.88 17.11 1.94
CA HIS A 230 -7.89 16.45 1.10
C HIS A 230 -8.14 14.94 1.06
N TYR A 231 -8.43 14.38 -0.12
CA TYR A 231 -8.93 13.00 -0.23
C TYR A 231 -7.89 11.90 -0.01
N ALA A 232 -6.60 12.22 0.07
CA ALA A 232 -5.51 11.23 0.03
C ALA A 232 -5.64 10.12 1.09
N LEU A 233 -5.90 10.48 2.35
CA LEU A 233 -6.10 9.51 3.44
C LEU A 233 -7.46 8.78 3.35
N GLY A 234 -8.36 9.24 2.48
CA GLY A 234 -9.63 8.60 2.14
C GLY A 234 -9.48 7.43 1.17
N SER A 235 -8.25 7.16 0.67
CA SER A 235 -7.91 5.99 -0.14
C SER A 235 -8.27 4.66 0.52
N VAL A 236 -8.39 4.62 1.85
CA VAL A 236 -8.96 3.50 2.63
C VAL A 236 -10.33 3.04 2.15
N GLY A 237 -11.10 3.93 1.51
CA GLY A 237 -12.38 3.60 0.89
C GLY A 237 -12.29 2.41 -0.06
N ARG A 238 -11.17 2.25 -0.79
CA ARG A 238 -10.95 1.08 -1.65
C ARG A 238 -11.03 -0.22 -0.86
N TRP A 239 -10.32 -0.32 0.27
CA TRP A 239 -10.35 -1.52 1.09
C TRP A 239 -11.75 -1.76 1.67
N ILE A 240 -12.45 -0.70 2.09
CA ILE A 240 -13.82 -0.78 2.59
C ILE A 240 -14.74 -1.37 1.52
N PHE A 241 -14.70 -0.87 0.28
CA PHE A 241 -15.54 -1.35 -0.80
C PHE A 241 -15.19 -2.79 -1.21
N GLU A 242 -13.90 -3.10 -1.38
CA GLU A 242 -13.45 -4.41 -1.82
C GLU A 242 -13.66 -5.52 -0.77
N ASN A 243 -13.50 -5.20 0.52
CA ASN A 243 -13.46 -6.20 1.60
C ASN A 243 -14.70 -6.18 2.49
N ILE A 244 -15.22 -5.01 2.86
CA ILE A 244 -16.47 -4.92 3.64
C ILE A 244 -17.67 -5.03 2.70
N GLY A 245 -17.65 -4.26 1.61
CA GLY A 245 -18.67 -4.31 0.56
C GLY A 245 -18.54 -5.55 -0.34
N GLY A 246 -17.38 -6.21 -0.35
CA GLY A 246 -17.16 -7.49 -0.99
C GLY A 246 -17.10 -7.47 -2.52
N ILE A 247 -17.13 -6.31 -3.17
CA ILE A 247 -17.08 -6.21 -4.64
C ILE A 247 -15.66 -5.83 -5.05
N THR A 248 -14.95 -6.78 -5.66
CA THR A 248 -13.62 -6.57 -6.24
C THR A 248 -13.64 -6.87 -7.73
N ILE A 249 -12.85 -6.15 -8.52
CA ILE A 249 -12.68 -6.44 -9.94
C ILE A 249 -11.46 -7.34 -10.12
N ASN A 250 -11.66 -8.49 -10.76
CA ASN A 250 -10.57 -9.36 -11.14
C ASN A 250 -9.78 -8.72 -12.28
N HIS A 251 -8.60 -8.21 -11.94
CA HIS A 251 -7.65 -7.64 -12.89
C HIS A 251 -6.58 -8.65 -13.35
N ASN A 252 -6.75 -9.95 -13.09
CA ASN A 252 -5.69 -10.94 -13.30
C ASN A 252 -5.44 -11.19 -14.80
N TYR A 253 -4.43 -10.49 -15.32
CA TYR A 253 -3.99 -10.54 -16.73
C TYR A 253 -3.56 -11.94 -17.18
N ASN A 254 -3.07 -12.78 -16.25
CA ASN A 254 -2.60 -14.14 -16.58
C ASN A 254 -3.73 -15.13 -16.93
N ILE A 255 -4.98 -14.80 -16.60
CA ILE A 255 -6.14 -15.68 -16.83
C ILE A 255 -6.82 -15.39 -18.18
N ASN A 256 -6.47 -14.29 -18.85
CA ASN A 256 -7.08 -13.93 -20.13
C ASN A 256 -6.03 -13.65 -21.22
N PRO A 257 -5.45 -14.70 -21.83
CA PRO A 257 -4.47 -14.55 -22.92
C PRO A 257 -5.04 -13.84 -24.17
N ASN A 258 -6.37 -13.72 -24.27
CA ASN A 258 -7.03 -13.02 -25.38
C ASN A 258 -7.48 -11.60 -25.01
N HIS A 259 -7.31 -11.16 -23.75
CA HIS A 259 -7.76 -9.85 -23.25
C HIS A 259 -9.24 -9.51 -23.53
N THR A 260 -10.10 -10.51 -23.77
CA THR A 260 -11.47 -10.31 -24.29
C THR A 260 -12.51 -9.97 -23.22
N GLU A 261 -12.20 -10.12 -21.93
CA GLU A 261 -13.14 -9.90 -20.84
C GLU A 261 -12.56 -8.96 -19.77
N GLY A 262 -12.92 -7.68 -19.86
CA GLY A 262 -12.78 -6.73 -18.76
C GLY A 262 -13.91 -6.89 -17.73
N TRP A 263 -13.75 -6.31 -16.54
CA TRP A 263 -14.83 -6.19 -15.54
C TRP A 263 -15.43 -7.51 -15.05
N LYS A 264 -14.59 -8.53 -14.85
CA LYS A 264 -15.01 -9.74 -14.10
C LYS A 264 -15.07 -9.38 -12.62
N VAL A 265 -16.25 -9.46 -12.03
CA VAL A 265 -16.47 -9.16 -10.61
C VAL A 265 -16.20 -10.41 -9.76
N ILE A 266 -15.58 -10.21 -8.61
CA ILE A 266 -15.44 -11.18 -7.53
C ILE A 266 -16.27 -10.67 -6.35
N PHE A 267 -17.07 -11.58 -5.78
CA PHE A 267 -17.80 -11.34 -4.55
C PHE A 267 -17.10 -12.07 -3.41
N ASP A 268 -16.55 -11.32 -2.45
CA ASP A 268 -15.82 -11.87 -1.31
C ASP A 268 -15.92 -10.92 -0.09
N PRO A 269 -17.14 -10.67 0.42
CA PRO A 269 -17.37 -9.80 1.58
C PRO A 269 -16.83 -10.42 2.86
N ILE A 270 -16.34 -9.58 3.76
CA ILE A 270 -15.75 -9.98 5.03
C ILE A 270 -16.44 -9.24 6.17
N PRO A 271 -17.60 -9.69 6.66
CA PRO A 271 -18.20 -9.10 7.85
C PRO A 271 -17.29 -9.27 9.07
N ASN A 272 -17.32 -8.31 10.00
CA ASN A 272 -16.57 -8.38 11.25
C ASN A 272 -17.47 -8.02 12.43
N LEU A 273 -17.91 -9.06 13.15
CA LEU A 273 -18.78 -8.95 14.32
C LEU A 273 -18.07 -8.28 15.51
N GLU A 274 -16.76 -8.46 15.65
CA GLU A 274 -15.97 -7.90 16.76
C GLU A 274 -16.01 -6.37 16.76
N HIS A 275 -16.01 -5.76 15.57
CA HIS A 275 -16.13 -4.31 15.39
C HIS A 275 -17.56 -3.85 15.04
N GLY A 276 -18.56 -4.70 15.29
CA GLY A 276 -19.98 -4.32 15.19
C GLY A 276 -20.54 -4.27 13.76
N ILE A 277 -19.82 -4.78 12.76
CA ILE A 277 -20.30 -4.85 11.37
C ILE A 277 -21.01 -6.18 11.18
N THR A 278 -22.34 -6.15 11.32
CA THR A 278 -23.22 -7.32 11.21
C THR A 278 -23.81 -7.50 9.82
N SER A 279 -23.75 -6.48 8.97
CA SER A 279 -24.22 -6.50 7.58
C SER A 279 -23.53 -5.41 6.76
N SER A 280 -23.50 -5.57 5.44
CA SER A 280 -23.04 -4.56 4.47
C SER A 280 -23.88 -4.65 3.20
N GLU A 281 -24.19 -3.51 2.60
CA GLU A 281 -24.82 -3.45 1.28
C GLU A 281 -23.97 -2.54 0.40
N MET A 282 -23.53 -3.04 -0.75
CA MET A 282 -22.76 -2.30 -1.73
C MET A 282 -23.42 -2.41 -3.10
N LYS A 283 -23.57 -1.27 -3.78
CA LYS A 283 -24.03 -1.17 -5.17
C LYS A 283 -22.99 -0.43 -5.99
N PHE A 284 -22.68 -0.96 -7.17
CA PHE A 284 -21.71 -0.38 -8.08
C PHE A 284 -22.22 -0.44 -9.52
N ASP A 285 -22.41 0.73 -10.13
CA ASP A 285 -22.84 0.87 -11.52
C ASP A 285 -21.61 0.72 -12.45
N SER A 286 -21.30 -0.52 -12.84
CA SER A 286 -20.16 -0.85 -13.70
C SER A 286 -20.49 -0.63 -15.19
N PRO A 287 -19.48 -0.61 -16.08
CA PRO A 287 -19.70 -0.60 -17.53
C PRO A 287 -20.48 -1.81 -18.07
N LYS A 288 -20.58 -2.91 -17.31
CA LYS A 288 -21.37 -4.10 -17.66
C LYS A 288 -22.77 -4.11 -17.03
N GLY A 289 -23.16 -3.03 -16.35
CA GLY A 289 -24.41 -2.93 -15.60
C GLY A 289 -24.19 -2.90 -14.09
N ARG A 290 -25.30 -2.85 -13.36
CA ARG A 290 -25.30 -2.76 -11.89
C ARG A 290 -24.83 -4.06 -11.25
N VAL A 291 -23.94 -3.93 -10.28
CA VAL A 291 -23.42 -5.01 -9.43
C VAL A 291 -23.85 -4.71 -8.00
N GLU A 292 -24.44 -5.69 -7.32
CA GLU A 292 -24.86 -5.55 -5.92
C GLU A 292 -24.34 -6.70 -5.07
N CYS A 293 -23.88 -6.40 -3.85
CA CYS A 293 -23.53 -7.36 -2.80
C CYS A 293 -24.26 -6.94 -1.53
N LYS A 294 -24.98 -7.86 -0.90
CA LYS A 294 -25.85 -7.64 0.28
C LYS A 294 -25.65 -8.76 1.28
#